data_AF-U7NFH9-F1
#
_entry.id   AF-U7NFH9-F1
#
_cell.length_a   1.000
_cell.length_b   1.000
_cell.length_c   1.000
_cell.angle_alpha   90.00
_cell.angle_beta   90.00
_cell.angle_gamma   90.00
#
_symmetry.space_group_name_H-M   'P 1'
#
loop_
_entity.id
_entity.type
_entity.pdbx_description
1 polymer ?
#
loop_
_entity_poly.entity_id
_entity_poly.type
_entity_poly.pdbx_seq_one_letter_code
_entity_poly.pdbx_strand_id
1 'polypeptide(L)'
;MTHAERKRLWQQHIDDWQASGLSGMAYCQQQSLTYCRFVYWRKKLAESEVVVPERPAASPGFAKVAAVPGPNSSEGLTVSLPGGVSITGLHAGNVELLGAVLRQL
;
A
#
# COMPACT_ATOMS: atom_id res chain seq x y z
N MET A 1 9.81 -24.86 2.48
CA MET A 1 8.99 -24.68 1.27
C MET A 1 9.26 -23.33 0.63
N THR A 2 9.83 -23.33 -0.58
CA THR A 2 10.01 -22.13 -1.41
C THR A 2 8.67 -21.64 -1.98
N HIS A 3 8.63 -20.42 -2.53
CA HIS A 3 7.42 -19.89 -3.16
C HIS A 3 6.96 -20.75 -4.36
N ALA A 4 7.91 -21.26 -5.15
CA ALA A 4 7.64 -22.10 -6.32
C ALA A 4 7.04 -23.47 -5.92
N GLU A 5 7.57 -24.10 -4.87
CA GLU A 5 7.04 -25.37 -4.35
C GLU A 5 5.59 -25.22 -3.87
N ARG A 6 5.29 -24.15 -3.14
CA ARG A 6 3.92 -23.86 -2.71
C ARG A 6 2.98 -23.68 -3.90
N LYS A 7 3.42 -22.98 -4.95
CA LYS A 7 2.61 -22.78 -6.16
C LYS A 7 2.29 -24.12 -6.82
N ARG A 8 3.28 -25.01 -6.96
CA ARG A 8 3.11 -26.35 -7.55
C ARG A 8 2.14 -27.21 -6.73
N LEU A 9 2.28 -27.22 -5.41
CA LEU A 9 1.40 -27.96 -4.52
C LEU A 9 -0.06 -27.48 -4.62
N TRP A 10 -0.26 -26.16 -4.65
CA TRP A 10 -1.60 -25.60 -4.82
C TRP A 10 -2.17 -25.82 -6.21
N GLN A 11 -1.34 -25.81 -7.27
CA GLN A 11 -1.78 -26.18 -8.60
C GLN A 11 -2.34 -27.60 -8.63
N GLN A 12 -1.59 -28.56 -8.08
CA GLN A 12 -2.04 -29.95 -8.00
C GLN A 12 -3.39 -30.09 -7.27
N HIS A 13 -3.57 -29.41 -6.13
CA HIS A 13 -4.86 -29.42 -5.43
C HIS A 13 -6.02 -28.84 -6.26
N ILE A 14 -5.76 -27.81 -7.07
CA ILE A 14 -6.80 -27.25 -7.95
C ILE A 14 -7.14 -28.23 -9.08
N ASP A 15 -6.13 -28.87 -9.67
CA ASP A 15 -6.31 -29.85 -10.75
C ASP A 15 -7.08 -31.09 -10.24
N ASP A 16 -6.69 -31.63 -9.07
CA ASP A 16 -7.38 -32.74 -8.41
C ASP A 16 -8.82 -32.37 -8.04
N TRP A 17 -9.04 -31.14 -7.57
CA TRP A 17 -10.38 -30.65 -7.27
C TRP A 17 -11.24 -30.57 -8.55
N GLN A 18 -10.71 -30.04 -9.64
CA GLN A 18 -11.43 -29.97 -10.93
C GLN A 18 -11.78 -31.36 -11.46
N ALA A 19 -10.85 -32.32 -11.35
CA ALA A 19 -11.09 -33.71 -11.74
C ALA A 19 -12.11 -34.42 -10.83
N SER A 20 -12.18 -34.06 -9.54
CA SER A 20 -13.10 -34.68 -8.59
C SER A 20 -14.58 -34.33 -8.83
N GLY A 21 -14.87 -33.20 -9.50
CA GLY A 21 -16.24 -32.70 -9.70
C GLY A 21 -16.95 -32.27 -8.40
N LEU A 22 -16.24 -32.26 -7.26
CA LEU A 22 -16.80 -31.88 -5.96
C LEU A 22 -16.96 -30.35 -5.84
N SER A 23 -17.82 -29.92 -4.93
CA SER A 23 -17.81 -28.51 -4.51
C SER A 23 -16.50 -28.18 -3.79
N GLY A 24 -16.02 -26.94 -3.91
CA GLY A 24 -14.76 -26.53 -3.28
C GLY A 24 -14.73 -26.74 -1.76
N MET A 25 -15.86 -26.58 -1.07
CA MET A 25 -15.97 -26.89 0.35
C MET A 25 -15.83 -28.38 0.65
N ALA A 26 -16.50 -29.24 -0.13
CA ALA A 26 -16.43 -30.69 0.05
C ALA A 26 -15.00 -31.22 -0.19
N TYR A 27 -14.33 -30.73 -1.22
CA TYR A 27 -12.92 -31.06 -1.47
C TYR A 27 -12.01 -30.61 -0.32
N CYS A 28 -12.20 -29.38 0.18
CA CYS A 28 -11.42 -28.88 1.32
C CYS A 28 -11.65 -29.72 2.58
N GLN A 29 -12.87 -30.20 2.82
CA GLN A 29 -13.16 -31.09 3.94
C GLN A 29 -12.46 -32.45 3.79
N GLN A 30 -12.50 -33.05 2.61
CA GLN A 30 -11.85 -34.35 2.36
C GLN A 30 -10.33 -34.29 2.48
N GLN A 31 -9.72 -33.21 1.97
CA GLN A 31 -8.26 -33.05 1.94
C GLN A 31 -7.71 -32.29 3.16
N SER A 32 -8.54 -32.02 4.17
CA SER A 32 -8.17 -31.23 5.36
C SER A 32 -7.54 -29.86 5.02
N LEU A 33 -8.04 -29.20 3.97
CA LEU A 33 -7.55 -27.89 3.52
C LEU A 33 -8.36 -26.75 4.12
N THR A 34 -7.69 -25.64 4.43
CA THR A 34 -8.38 -24.40 4.82
C THR A 34 -9.08 -23.77 3.62
N TYR A 35 -10.41 -23.65 3.69
CA TYR A 35 -11.24 -23.15 2.59
C TYR A 35 -10.82 -21.76 2.08
N CYS A 36 -10.54 -20.80 2.98
CA CYS A 36 -10.10 -19.46 2.59
C CYS A 36 -8.80 -19.49 1.77
N ARG A 37 -7.87 -20.40 2.12
CA ARG A 37 -6.61 -20.56 1.42
C ARG A 37 -6.81 -21.19 0.04
N PHE A 38 -7.71 -22.17 -0.06
CA PHE A 38 -8.13 -22.76 -1.33
C PHE A 38 -8.74 -21.72 -2.27
N VAL A 39 -9.67 -20.90 -1.80
CA VAL A 39 -10.30 -19.84 -2.62
C VAL A 39 -9.26 -18.84 -3.12
N TYR A 40 -8.32 -18.43 -2.25
CA TYR A 40 -7.21 -17.56 -2.63
C TYR A 40 -6.36 -18.16 -3.75
N TRP A 41 -5.91 -19.41 -3.61
CA TRP A 41 -5.05 -20.06 -4.60
C TRP A 41 -5.79 -20.33 -5.91
N ARG A 42 -7.05 -20.72 -5.86
CA ARG A 42 -7.90 -20.88 -7.04
C ARG A 42 -7.97 -19.58 -7.85
N LYS A 43 -8.19 -18.43 -7.20
CA LYS A 43 -8.21 -17.12 -7.86
C LYS A 43 -6.84 -16.75 -8.42
N LYS A 44 -5.78 -16.91 -7.61
CA LYS A 44 -4.41 -16.55 -7.99
C LYS A 44 -3.87 -17.35 -9.18
N LEU A 45 -4.22 -18.64 -9.26
CA LEU A 45 -3.80 -19.52 -10.35
C LEU A 45 -4.59 -19.22 -11.63
N ALA A 46 -5.90 -18.97 -11.53
CA ALA A 46 -6.71 -18.52 -12.66
C ALA A 46 -6.19 -17.20 -13.25
N GLU A 47 -5.78 -16.24 -12.42
CA GLU A 47 -5.17 -14.99 -12.88
C GLU A 47 -3.78 -15.16 -13.50
N SER A 48 -3.06 -16.24 -13.15
CA SER A 48 -1.73 -16.53 -13.71
C SER A 48 -1.79 -17.21 -15.09
N GLU A 49 -2.89 -17.91 -15.41
CA GLU A 49 -3.09 -18.55 -16.72
C GLU A 49 -3.64 -17.60 -17.77
N VAL A 50 -4.32 -16.53 -17.35
CA VAL A 50 -4.64 -15.43 -18.25
C VAL A 50 -3.34 -14.67 -18.51
N VAL A 51 -2.66 -15.02 -19.60
CA VAL A 51 -1.78 -14.08 -20.30
C VAL A 51 -2.68 -12.91 -20.69
N VAL A 52 -2.75 -11.89 -19.83
CA VAL A 52 -3.63 -10.75 -20.00
C VAL A 52 -3.14 -9.98 -21.24
N PRO A 53 -3.92 -9.86 -22.35
CA PRO A 53 -3.80 -8.68 -23.18
C PRO A 53 -4.29 -7.55 -22.29
N GLU A 54 -3.39 -6.61 -21.99
CA GLU A 54 -3.57 -5.44 -21.12
C GLU A 54 -5.05 -5.10 -20.86
N ARG A 55 -5.60 -5.66 -19.78
CA ARG A 55 -6.89 -5.22 -19.26
C ARG A 55 -6.65 -3.77 -18.83
N PRO A 56 -7.42 -2.78 -19.33
CA PRO A 56 -7.22 -1.39 -18.92
C PRO A 56 -7.29 -1.40 -17.40
N ALA A 57 -6.18 -1.02 -16.77
CA ALA A 57 -6.04 -1.06 -15.34
C ALA A 57 -7.28 -0.37 -14.75
N ALA A 58 -8.09 -1.15 -14.03
CA ALA A 58 -9.10 -0.58 -13.17
C ALA A 58 -8.39 0.54 -12.40
N SER A 59 -8.90 1.76 -12.56
CA SER A 59 -8.29 2.97 -12.02
C SER A 59 -7.77 2.67 -10.62
N PRO A 60 -6.48 2.86 -10.33
CA PRO A 60 -5.99 2.64 -8.99
C PRO A 60 -6.87 3.49 -8.07
N GLY A 61 -7.51 2.88 -7.06
CA GLY A 61 -8.31 3.60 -6.06
C GLY A 61 -7.50 4.60 -5.22
N PHE A 62 -6.28 4.88 -5.65
CA PHE A 62 -5.31 5.78 -5.06
C PHE A 62 -4.95 6.82 -6.12
N ALA A 63 -5.22 8.08 -5.79
CA ALA A 63 -4.70 9.20 -6.56
C ALA A 63 -3.19 9.32 -6.32
N LYS A 64 -2.41 9.41 -7.39
CA LYS A 64 -0.98 9.70 -7.30
C LYS A 64 -0.82 11.17 -6.90
N VAL A 65 -0.42 11.43 -5.66
CA VAL A 65 -0.08 12.79 -5.20
C VAL A 65 1.35 13.06 -5.63
N ALA A 66 1.54 14.01 -6.55
CA ALA A 66 2.85 14.59 -6.79
C ALA A 66 3.12 15.60 -5.67
N ALA A 67 4.31 15.54 -5.05
CA ALA A 67 4.76 16.59 -4.17
C ALA A 67 4.85 17.88 -4.99
N VAL A 68 3.98 18.85 -4.70
CA VAL A 68 4.18 20.21 -5.18
C VAL A 68 5.49 20.67 -4.55
N PRO A 69 6.52 21.04 -5.35
CA PRO A 69 7.66 21.74 -4.80
C PRO A 69 7.10 22.95 -4.06
N GLY A 70 7.23 22.97 -2.74
CA GLY A 70 6.81 24.11 -1.94
C GLY A 70 7.46 25.36 -2.54
N PRO A 71 6.78 26.53 -2.48
CA PRO A 71 7.34 27.77 -3.00
C PRO A 71 8.75 27.89 -2.47
N ASN A 72 9.70 27.96 -3.40
CA ASN A 72 11.14 28.05 -3.20
C ASN A 72 11.43 28.56 -1.81
N SER A 73 11.96 27.66 -0.97
CA SER A 73 12.41 27.96 0.37
C SER A 73 13.15 29.28 0.35
N SER A 74 12.45 30.36 0.73
CA SER A 74 13.11 31.45 1.40
C SER A 74 13.70 30.77 2.62
N GLU A 75 15.03 30.69 2.60
CA GLU A 75 15.96 30.01 3.48
C GLU A 75 15.79 30.52 4.91
N GLY A 76 14.65 30.19 5.50
CA GLY A 76 14.14 30.82 6.69
C GLY A 76 13.78 29.77 7.72
N LEU A 77 14.41 29.84 8.88
CA LEU A 77 14.10 28.98 10.00
C LEU A 77 12.64 29.22 10.45
N THR A 78 11.97 28.15 10.86
CA THR A 78 10.63 28.21 11.45
C THR A 78 10.71 27.82 12.92
N VAL A 79 10.10 28.63 13.79
CA VAL A 79 10.00 28.39 15.24
C VAL A 79 8.52 28.23 15.59
N SER A 80 8.19 27.12 16.24
CA SER A 80 6.84 26.84 16.73
C SER A 80 6.80 26.96 18.25
N LEU A 81 5.82 27.71 18.77
CA LEU A 81 5.65 27.98 20.19
C LEU A 81 4.51 27.15 20.80
N PRO A 82 4.56 26.88 22.13
CA PRO A 82 3.41 26.35 22.85
C PRO A 82 2.20 27.28 22.67
N GLY A 83 1.06 26.74 22.23
CA GLY A 83 -0.12 27.52 21.86
C GLY A 83 -0.40 27.57 20.35
N GLY A 84 0.44 26.94 19.52
CA GLY A 84 0.17 26.74 18.09
C GLY A 84 0.57 27.91 17.20
N VAL A 85 1.30 28.89 17.74
CA VAL A 85 1.88 29.98 16.95
C VAL A 85 3.15 29.48 16.26
N SER A 86 3.26 29.71 14.95
CA SER A 86 4.46 29.41 14.16
C SER A 86 4.99 30.67 13.50
N ILE A 87 6.27 30.97 13.75
CA ILE A 87 7.01 32.08 13.16
C ILE A 87 7.90 31.50 12.07
N THR A 88 7.66 31.88 10.81
CA THR A 88 8.37 31.36 9.62
C THR A 88 9.24 32.42 8.98
N GLY A 89 10.27 32.03 8.22
CA GLY A 89 11.06 32.99 7.42
C GLY A 89 12.18 33.67 8.20
N LEU A 90 12.69 33.07 9.27
CA LEU A 90 13.75 33.65 10.10
C LEU A 90 15.13 33.48 9.43
N HIS A 91 15.82 34.60 9.21
CA HIS A 91 17.17 34.65 8.64
C HIS A 91 18.03 35.68 9.39
N ALA A 92 19.34 35.73 9.10
CA ALA A 92 20.28 36.59 9.83
C ALA A 92 19.92 38.08 9.87
N GLY A 93 19.17 38.57 8.87
CA GLY A 93 18.73 39.97 8.79
C GLY A 93 17.50 40.31 9.63
N ASN A 94 16.74 39.32 10.10
CA ASN A 94 15.51 39.55 10.87
C ASN A 94 15.48 38.83 12.23
N VAL A 95 16.49 38.02 12.56
CA VAL A 95 16.54 37.24 13.81
C VAL A 95 16.52 38.13 15.06
N GLU A 96 17.08 39.34 14.99
CA GLU A 96 17.04 40.32 16.09
C GLU A 96 15.61 40.76 16.45
N LEU A 97 14.68 40.71 15.47
CA LEU A 97 13.28 41.05 15.69
C LEU A 97 12.52 39.94 16.43
N LEU A 98 13.03 38.70 16.42
CA LEU A 98 12.39 37.57 17.09
C LEU A 98 12.20 37.86 18.58
N GLY A 99 13.22 38.41 19.23
CA GLY A 99 13.14 38.77 20.65
C GLY A 99 12.10 39.84 20.95
N ALA A 100 11.87 40.78 20.04
CA ALA A 100 10.84 41.81 20.20
C ALA A 100 9.42 41.23 20.04
N VAL A 101 9.22 40.34 19.06
CA VAL A 101 7.94 39.65 18.82
C VAL A 101 7.59 38.76 20.00
N LEU A 102 8.55 38.00 20.53
CA LEU A 102 8.33 37.10 21.66
C LEU A 102 7.98 37.84 22.97
N ARG A 103 8.33 39.12 23.13
CA ARG A 103 7.95 39.91 24.32
C ARG A 103 6.53 40.48 24.25
N GLN A 104 5.89 40.47 23.09
CA GLN A 104 4.52 40.96 22.89
C GLN A 104 3.47 39.83 22.92
N LEU A 105 3.93 38.58 22.97
CA LEU A 105 3.12 37.38 23.14
C LEU A 105 3.06 37.00 24.62
#